data_AF-A0A9D4C9F8-F1
#
_entry.id   AF-A0A9D4C9F8-F1
#
_cell.length_a   1.000
_cell.length_b   1.000
_cell.length_c   1.000
_cell.angle_alpha   90.00
_cell.angle_beta   90.00
_cell.angle_gamma   90.00
#
_symmetry.space_group_name_H-M   'P 1'
#
loop_
_entity.id
_entity.type
_entity.pdbx_description
1 polymer ?
#
loop_
_entity_poly.entity_id
_entity_poly.type
_entity_poly.pdbx_seq_one_letter_code
_entity_poly.pdbx_strand_id
1 'polypeptide(L)'
;MDVRITSIEDTVRNVDARKTDVETSRAFEPQTCEELKSKNTELDKTLQAERRRVAELTSEFESLREVPDDIEDLRSRSMRCNLLVHGFPKESSPSARRSENSLEISNAHDRIKLERAHRLGAKYDATKSMTIVVMFNQYPNKMLVKHKALEAWKNTTLL
;
A
#
# COMPACT_ATOMS: atom_id res chain seq x y z
N MET A 1 -47.67 -34.89 69.65
CA MET A 1 -46.41 -35.00 68.90
C MET A 1 -45.59 -33.76 69.21
N ASP A 2 -44.31 -33.97 69.52
CA ASP A 2 -43.44 -33.00 70.18
C ASP A 2 -42.82 -32.04 69.14
N VAL A 3 -43.03 -30.73 69.27
CA VAL A 3 -42.67 -29.68 68.29
C VAL A 3 -41.18 -29.70 67.93
N ARG A 4 -40.34 -30.22 68.84
CA ARG A 4 -38.90 -30.36 68.62
C ARG A 4 -38.56 -31.45 67.60
N ILE A 5 -39.34 -32.53 67.55
CA ILE A 5 -39.13 -33.65 66.62
C ILE A 5 -39.43 -33.16 65.20
N THR A 6 -40.53 -32.44 64.99
CA THR A 6 -40.87 -31.85 63.69
C THR A 6 -39.81 -30.86 63.21
N SER A 7 -39.27 -30.01 64.10
CA SER A 7 -38.19 -29.08 63.74
C SER A 7 -36.88 -29.77 63.34
N ILE A 8 -36.56 -30.91 63.95
CA ILE A 8 -35.40 -31.72 63.59
C ILE A 8 -35.62 -32.40 62.23
N GLU A 9 -36.82 -32.94 61.99
CA GLU A 9 -37.16 -33.55 60.69
C GLU A 9 -37.07 -32.56 59.54
N ASP A 10 -37.51 -31.31 59.75
CA ASP A 10 -37.43 -30.25 58.74
C ASP A 10 -35.98 -29.80 58.48
N THR A 11 -35.14 -29.75 59.52
CA THR A 11 -33.71 -29.43 59.35
C THR A 11 -32.97 -30.55 58.64
N VAL A 12 -33.26 -31.82 58.94
CA VAL A 12 -32.68 -32.97 58.23
C VAL A 12 -33.07 -32.95 56.76
N ARG A 13 -34.36 -32.75 56.43
CA ARG A 13 -34.80 -32.63 55.02
C ARG A 13 -34.07 -31.51 54.28
N ASN A 14 -33.87 -30.37 54.94
CA ASN A 14 -33.22 -29.21 54.31
C ASN A 14 -31.71 -29.46 54.10
N VAL A 15 -31.05 -30.14 55.05
CA VAL A 15 -29.65 -30.56 54.90
C VAL A 15 -29.49 -31.58 53.79
N ASP A 16 -30.39 -32.56 53.69
CA ASP A 16 -30.36 -33.57 52.63
C ASP A 16 -30.60 -32.93 51.26
N ALA A 17 -31.55 -32.00 51.13
CA ALA A 17 -31.78 -31.25 49.90
C ALA A 17 -30.53 -30.48 49.45
N ARG A 18 -29.87 -29.77 50.38
CA ARG A 18 -28.63 -29.05 50.10
C ARG A 18 -27.48 -29.99 49.72
N LYS A 19 -27.42 -31.18 50.34
CA LYS A 19 -26.43 -32.20 50.01
C LYS A 19 -26.62 -32.70 48.59
N THR A 20 -27.85 -33.00 48.18
CA THR A 20 -28.16 -33.39 46.79
C THR A 20 -27.84 -32.28 45.79
N ASP A 21 -28.09 -31.01 46.11
CA ASP A 21 -27.72 -29.88 45.25
C ASP A 21 -26.21 -29.74 45.05
N VAL A 22 -25.42 -29.96 46.12
CA VAL A 22 -23.95 -29.94 46.03
C VAL A 22 -23.42 -31.13 45.24
N GLU A 23 -23.95 -32.33 45.48
CA GLU A 23 -23.53 -33.55 44.77
C GLU A 23 -23.83 -33.47 43.28
N THR A 24 -25.01 -32.94 42.91
CA THR A 24 -25.38 -32.72 41.51
C THR A 24 -24.51 -31.65 40.86
N SER A 25 -24.28 -30.51 41.53
CA SER A 25 -23.38 -29.46 41.00
C SER A 25 -21.96 -29.98 40.76
N ARG A 26 -21.43 -30.76 41.71
CA ARG A 26 -20.08 -31.34 41.63
C ARG A 26 -19.94 -32.40 40.53
N ALA A 27 -21.04 -33.02 40.10
CA ALA A 27 -21.03 -33.96 38.99
C ALA A 27 -20.76 -33.29 37.63
N PHE A 28 -21.10 -31.99 37.47
CA PHE A 28 -20.89 -31.24 36.23
C PHE A 28 -19.56 -30.47 36.15
N GLU A 29 -18.92 -30.22 37.30
CA GLU A 29 -17.60 -29.58 37.39
C GLU A 29 -16.48 -30.28 36.58
N PRO A 30 -16.31 -31.62 36.62
CA PRO A 30 -15.25 -32.27 35.84
C PRO A 30 -15.44 -32.12 34.33
N GLN A 31 -16.68 -32.23 33.85
CA GLN A 31 -17.01 -32.06 32.43
C GLN A 31 -16.72 -30.63 31.95
N THR A 32 -17.18 -29.62 32.72
CA THR A 32 -16.90 -28.22 32.39
C THR A 32 -15.40 -27.89 32.45
N CYS A 33 -14.66 -28.50 33.38
CA CYS A 33 -13.20 -28.34 33.46
C CYS A 33 -12.48 -28.96 32.25
N GLU A 34 -12.90 -30.13 31.78
CA GLU A 34 -12.35 -30.77 30.58
C GLU A 34 -12.66 -29.96 29.31
N GLU A 35 -13.88 -29.46 29.17
CA GLU A 35 -14.28 -28.59 28.05
C GLU A 35 -13.49 -27.27 28.05
N LEU A 36 -13.21 -26.68 29.22
CA LEU A 36 -12.38 -25.49 29.31
C LEU A 36 -10.92 -25.79 28.94
N LYS A 37 -10.39 -26.94 29.36
CA LYS A 37 -9.03 -27.36 28.99
C LYS A 37 -8.90 -27.56 27.48
N SER A 38 -9.86 -28.24 26.84
CA SER A 38 -9.82 -28.48 25.40
C SER A 38 -9.86 -27.16 24.62
N LYS A 39 -10.79 -26.26 24.95
CA LYS A 39 -10.86 -24.92 24.36
C LYS A 39 -9.57 -24.12 24.54
N ASN A 40 -8.97 -24.17 25.73
CA ASN A 40 -7.72 -23.46 25.98
C ASN A 40 -6.57 -24.01 25.12
N THR A 41 -6.46 -25.34 24.98
CA THR A 41 -5.44 -25.94 24.11
C THR A 41 -5.65 -25.61 22.63
N GLU A 42 -6.89 -25.47 22.18
CA GLU A 42 -7.21 -25.09 20.81
C GLU A 42 -6.91 -23.61 20.53
N LEU A 43 -7.23 -22.74 21.49
CA LEU A 43 -6.85 -21.33 21.45
C LEU A 43 -5.33 -21.15 21.42
N ASP A 44 -4.59 -21.91 22.24
CA ASP A 44 -3.12 -21.85 22.25
C ASP A 44 -2.51 -22.28 20.90
N LYS A 45 -3.04 -23.35 20.30
CA LYS A 45 -2.62 -23.78 18.95
C LYS A 45 -2.89 -22.71 17.91
N THR A 46 -4.08 -22.12 17.94
CA THR A 46 -4.49 -21.07 17.01
C THR A 46 -3.61 -19.83 17.18
N LEU A 47 -3.34 -19.42 18.41
CA LEU A 47 -2.46 -18.30 18.73
C LEU A 47 -1.03 -18.53 18.23
N GLN A 48 -0.49 -19.74 18.36
CA GLN A 48 0.82 -20.09 17.83
C GLN A 48 0.86 -20.04 16.30
N ALA A 49 -0.18 -20.53 15.63
CA ALA A 49 -0.29 -20.47 14.17
C ALA A 49 -0.34 -19.01 13.68
N GLU A 50 -1.16 -18.17 14.30
CA GLU A 50 -1.25 -16.75 13.96
C GLU A 50 0.06 -16.00 14.23
N ARG A 51 0.76 -16.30 15.32
CA ARG A 51 2.09 -15.72 15.58
C ARG A 51 3.09 -16.05 14.48
N ARG A 52 3.08 -17.29 13.98
CA ARG A 52 3.95 -17.69 12.85
C ARG A 52 3.56 -16.94 11.58
N ARG A 53 2.26 -16.89 11.26
CA ARG A 53 1.74 -16.16 10.10
C ARG A 53 2.12 -14.68 10.13
N VAL A 54 2.01 -14.03 11.29
CA VAL A 54 2.43 -12.62 11.46
C VAL A 54 3.93 -12.46 11.27
N ALA A 55 4.75 -13.37 11.81
CA ALA A 55 6.20 -13.33 11.62
C ALA A 55 6.59 -13.49 10.13
N GLU A 56 5.95 -14.42 9.42
CA GLU A 56 6.14 -14.63 7.98
C GLU A 56 5.76 -13.38 7.18
N LEU A 57 4.57 -12.82 7.41
CA LEU A 57 4.11 -11.59 6.74
C LEU A 57 5.01 -10.39 7.03
N THR A 58 5.52 -10.28 8.26
CA THR A 58 6.45 -9.19 8.63
C THR A 58 7.76 -9.34 7.88
N SER A 59 8.29 -10.58 7.75
CA SER A 59 9.49 -10.86 6.98
C SER A 59 9.30 -10.56 5.49
N GLU A 60 8.16 -10.96 4.91
CA GLU A 60 7.85 -10.64 3.51
C GLU A 60 7.76 -9.13 3.29
N PHE A 61 7.11 -8.40 4.21
CA PHE A 61 6.99 -6.95 4.12
C PHE A 61 8.34 -6.24 4.15
N GLU A 62 9.24 -6.60 5.06
CA GLU A 62 10.59 -6.02 5.13
C GLU A 62 11.38 -6.32 3.85
N SER A 63 11.25 -7.53 3.27
CA SER A 63 11.90 -7.85 1.99
C SER A 63 11.38 -6.99 0.83
N LEU A 64 10.09 -6.66 0.81
CA LEU A 64 9.50 -5.76 -0.19
C LEU A 64 9.92 -4.30 0.03
N ARG A 65 10.27 -3.92 1.27
CA ARG A 65 10.70 -2.58 1.62
C ARG A 65 12.09 -2.22 1.09
N GLU A 66 12.89 -3.20 0.70
CA GLU A 66 14.22 -3.00 0.09
C GLU A 66 14.17 -2.84 -1.44
N VAL A 67 13.04 -3.20 -2.07
CA VAL A 67 12.79 -3.04 -3.52
C VAL A 67 12.72 -1.58 -4.04
N PRO A 68 12.36 -0.54 -3.24
CA PRO A 68 12.21 0.83 -3.74
C PRO A 68 13.46 1.43 -4.37
N ASP A 69 14.65 1.15 -3.81
CA ASP A 69 15.91 1.76 -4.27
C ASP A 69 16.30 1.25 -5.66
N ASP A 70 16.15 -0.06 -5.90
CA ASP A 70 16.39 -0.67 -7.20
C ASP A 70 15.38 -0.18 -8.25
N ILE A 71 14.11 -0.02 -7.86
CA ILE A 71 13.08 0.57 -8.74
C ILE A 71 13.44 2.02 -9.06
N GLU A 72 13.93 2.80 -8.10
CA GLU A 72 14.31 4.20 -8.32
C GLU A 72 15.55 4.32 -9.22
N ASP A 73 16.57 3.48 -9.05
CA ASP A 73 17.72 3.43 -9.96
C ASP A 73 17.28 3.04 -11.38
N LEU A 74 16.51 1.96 -11.52
CA LEU A 74 16.01 1.50 -12.82
C LEU A 74 15.16 2.58 -13.51
N ARG A 75 14.28 3.25 -12.75
CA ARG A 75 13.47 4.36 -13.26
C ARG A 75 14.35 5.52 -13.69
N SER A 76 15.35 5.89 -12.89
CA SER A 76 16.29 6.97 -13.19
C SER A 76 17.11 6.69 -14.44
N ARG A 77 17.57 5.45 -14.62
CA ARG A 77 18.32 5.00 -15.80
C ARG A 77 17.44 4.95 -17.05
N SER A 78 16.22 4.43 -16.93
CA SER A 78 15.24 4.39 -18.03
C SER A 78 14.82 5.79 -18.48
N MET A 79 14.59 6.71 -17.53
CA MET A 79 14.18 8.09 -17.81
C MET A 79 15.38 9.03 -18.03
N ARG A 80 16.62 8.52 -18.00
CA ARG A 80 17.84 9.34 -18.06
C ARG A 80 17.86 10.25 -19.28
N CYS A 81 17.42 9.73 -20.42
CA CYS A 81 17.36 10.45 -21.68
C CYS A 81 16.05 11.22 -21.91
N ASN A 82 15.11 11.20 -20.96
CA ASN A 82 13.85 11.92 -21.09
C ASN A 82 13.98 13.37 -20.60
N LEU A 83 13.42 14.32 -21.34
CA LEU A 83 13.22 15.70 -20.92
C LEU A 83 11.72 15.99 -20.87
N LEU A 84 11.28 16.61 -19.79
CA LEU A 84 9.92 17.10 -19.64
C LEU A 84 9.86 18.55 -20.11
N VAL A 85 8.88 18.85 -20.96
CA VAL A 85 8.62 20.22 -21.41
C VAL A 85 7.17 20.57 -21.07
N HIS A 86 7.01 21.64 -20.31
CA HIS A 86 5.73 22.10 -19.79
C HIS A 86 5.21 23.31 -20.58
N GLY A 87 3.93 23.65 -20.42
CA GLY A 87 3.37 24.88 -20.98
C GLY A 87 2.83 24.75 -22.41
N PHE A 88 2.77 23.54 -22.97
CA PHE A 88 2.16 23.36 -24.29
C PHE A 88 0.64 23.48 -24.22
N PRO A 89 0.02 24.33 -25.05
CA PRO A 89 -1.44 24.40 -25.13
C PRO A 89 -2.01 23.07 -25.61
N LYS A 90 -3.27 22.82 -25.24
CA LYS A 90 -4.02 21.67 -25.76
C LYS A 90 -4.40 21.95 -27.21
N GLU A 91 -4.02 21.07 -28.10
CA GLU A 91 -4.48 21.14 -29.48
C GLU A 91 -5.85 20.46 -29.63
N SER A 92 -6.76 21.12 -30.34
CA SER A 92 -8.13 20.65 -30.54
C SER A 92 -8.29 19.68 -31.72
N SER A 93 -7.28 19.53 -32.58
CA SER A 93 -7.38 18.76 -33.82
C SER A 93 -6.34 17.63 -33.97
N PRO A 94 -6.66 16.55 -34.70
CA PRO A 94 -5.72 15.46 -34.99
C PRO A 94 -4.54 15.85 -35.90
N SER A 95 -4.66 16.93 -36.67
CA SER A 95 -3.57 17.44 -37.53
C SER A 95 -2.45 18.07 -36.71
N ALA A 96 -2.82 18.72 -35.60
CA ALA A 96 -1.88 19.35 -34.70
C ALA A 96 -1.02 18.30 -33.95
N ARG A 97 -1.61 17.14 -33.60
CA ARG A 97 -0.89 15.98 -33.00
C ARG A 97 0.26 15.46 -33.86
N ARG A 98 0.24 15.64 -35.19
CA ARG A 98 1.33 15.21 -36.08
C ARG A 98 2.57 16.10 -35.96
N SER A 99 2.42 17.33 -35.45
CA SER A 99 3.53 18.27 -35.25
C SER A 99 4.44 17.91 -34.05
N GLU A 100 4.01 16.98 -33.19
CA GLU A 100 4.79 16.52 -32.04
C GLU A 100 6.01 15.67 -32.44
N ASN A 101 5.92 14.96 -33.57
CA ASN A 101 7.05 14.27 -34.19
C ASN A 101 8.05 15.23 -34.84
N SER A 102 7.70 16.52 -34.91
CA SER A 102 8.49 17.60 -35.49
C SER A 102 8.63 18.74 -34.47
N LEU A 103 8.97 18.41 -33.23
CA LEU A 103 9.56 19.39 -32.32
C LEU A 103 10.89 19.85 -32.92
N GLU A 104 10.82 20.84 -33.81
CA GLU A 104 11.96 21.54 -34.35
C GLU A 104 12.58 22.34 -33.20
N ILE A 105 13.61 21.78 -32.59
CA ILE A 105 14.44 22.50 -31.63
C ILE A 105 15.23 23.51 -32.45
N SER A 106 14.70 24.72 -32.63
CA SER A 106 15.42 25.83 -33.25
C SER A 106 16.74 26.03 -32.51
N ASN A 107 17.87 25.93 -33.23
CA ASN A 107 19.26 25.89 -32.73
C ASN A 107 19.83 24.53 -32.29
N ALA A 108 19.14 23.43 -32.55
CA ALA A 108 19.81 22.14 -32.68
C ALA A 108 20.60 22.19 -33.99
N HIS A 109 21.94 22.14 -33.93
CA HIS A 109 22.71 21.70 -35.09
C HIS A 109 22.04 20.42 -35.64
N ASP A 110 22.01 20.25 -36.97
CA ASP A 110 21.31 19.22 -37.79
C ASP A 110 21.51 17.73 -37.39
N ARG A 111 21.66 17.40 -36.12
CA ARG A 111 22.18 16.16 -35.57
C ARG A 111 21.49 15.71 -34.28
N ILE A 112 20.63 16.53 -33.65
CA ILE A 112 19.88 16.07 -32.47
C ILE A 112 18.75 15.15 -32.91
N LYS A 113 18.96 13.84 -32.75
CA LYS A 113 17.94 12.81 -33.01
C LYS A 113 17.13 12.51 -31.75
N LEU A 114 15.82 12.64 -31.88
CA LEU A 114 14.85 12.21 -30.89
C LEU A 114 14.49 10.74 -31.14
N GLU A 115 14.29 9.99 -30.08
CA GLU A 115 13.78 8.62 -30.14
C GLU A 115 12.25 8.64 -30.27
N ARG A 116 11.61 9.46 -29.44
CA ARG A 116 10.15 9.64 -29.39
C ARG A 116 9.78 10.91 -28.64
N ALA A 117 8.63 11.47 -28.98
CA ALA A 117 7.97 12.52 -28.22
C ALA A 117 6.49 12.16 -28.03
N HIS A 118 5.96 12.38 -26.83
CA HIS A 118 4.54 12.14 -26.55
C HIS A 118 4.08 12.95 -25.34
N ARG A 119 2.78 13.20 -25.24
CA ARG A 119 2.17 13.90 -24.10
C ARG A 119 1.98 12.97 -22.89
N LEU A 120 2.18 13.51 -21.70
CA LEU A 120 1.83 12.88 -20.42
C LEU A 120 0.46 13.34 -19.92
N GLY A 121 -0.33 12.39 -19.43
CA GLY A 121 -1.62 12.62 -18.78
C GLY A 121 -2.80 12.08 -19.58
N ALA A 122 -3.70 11.35 -18.90
CA ALA A 122 -4.80 10.63 -19.54
C ALA A 122 -6.17 11.30 -19.35
N LYS A 123 -6.30 12.40 -18.60
CA LYS A 123 -7.63 12.95 -18.27
C LYS A 123 -7.78 14.43 -18.59
N TYR A 124 -8.87 14.67 -19.30
CA TYR A 124 -9.31 15.89 -19.95
C TYR A 124 -9.66 16.97 -18.93
N ASP A 125 -8.70 17.81 -18.56
CA ASP A 125 -8.99 19.13 -18.03
C ASP A 125 -8.65 20.14 -19.13
N ALA A 126 -9.66 20.79 -19.69
CA ALA A 126 -9.51 21.71 -20.82
C ALA A 126 -8.71 22.97 -20.47
N THR A 127 -8.49 23.22 -19.17
CA THR A 127 -7.85 24.43 -18.66
C THR A 127 -6.36 24.27 -18.38
N LYS A 128 -5.83 23.05 -18.40
CA LYS A 128 -4.44 22.77 -18.02
C LYS A 128 -3.53 22.59 -19.23
N SER A 129 -2.38 23.27 -19.20
CA SER A 129 -1.29 23.03 -20.15
C SER A 129 -0.77 21.61 -20.01
N MET A 130 -0.39 21.00 -21.13
CA MET A 130 0.09 19.62 -21.16
C MET A 130 1.60 19.56 -21.04
N THR A 131 2.08 18.46 -20.45
CA THR A 131 3.50 18.13 -20.39
C THR A 131 3.84 17.19 -21.55
N ILE A 132 4.90 17.49 -22.29
CA ILE A 132 5.47 16.62 -23.31
C ILE A 132 6.71 15.94 -22.73
N VAL A 133 6.79 14.62 -22.90
CA VAL A 133 8.03 13.86 -22.72
C VAL A 133 8.71 13.75 -24.06
N VAL A 134 9.96 14.21 -24.10
CA VAL A 134 10.87 14.04 -25.23
C VAL A 134 11.97 13.08 -24.81
N MET A 135 12.11 11.97 -25.52
CA MET A 135 13.20 11.01 -25.32
C MET A 135 14.27 11.23 -26.38
N PHE A 136 15.50 11.47 -25.94
CA PHE A 136 16.65 11.65 -26.81
C PHE A 136 17.36 10.32 -27.03
N ASN A 137 17.86 10.06 -28.23
CA ASN A 137 18.67 8.86 -28.49
C ASN A 137 19.95 8.81 -27.63
N GLN A 138 20.47 9.97 -27.21
CA GLN A 138 21.72 10.09 -26.48
C GLN A 138 21.58 11.13 -25.35
N TYR A 139 22.06 10.77 -24.16
CA TYR A 139 22.01 11.63 -22.97
C TYR A 139 22.71 13.01 -23.15
N PRO A 140 23.86 13.13 -23.83
CA PRO A 140 24.48 14.44 -24.08
C PRO A 140 23.56 15.43 -24.82
N ASN A 141 22.71 14.94 -25.73
CA ASN A 141 21.78 15.80 -26.47
C ASN A 141 20.71 16.40 -25.55
N LYS A 142 20.16 15.60 -24.63
CA LYS A 142 19.26 16.10 -23.57
C LYS A 142 19.93 17.20 -22.76
N MET A 143 21.18 16.99 -22.34
CA MET A 143 21.91 17.95 -21.51
C MET A 143 22.18 19.25 -22.27
N LEU A 144 22.58 19.17 -23.53
CA LEU A 144 22.77 20.34 -24.38
C LEU A 144 21.50 21.20 -24.48
N VAL A 145 20.35 20.57 -24.74
CA VAL A 145 19.06 21.26 -24.81
C VAL A 145 18.69 21.88 -23.46
N LYS A 146 18.87 21.15 -22.36
CA LYS A 146 18.59 21.64 -21.01
C LYS A 146 19.46 22.85 -20.65
N HIS A 147 20.76 22.82 -20.96
CA HIS A 147 21.68 23.93 -20.68
C HIS A 147 21.32 25.17 -21.48
N LYS A 148 21.08 25.03 -22.79
CA LYS A 148 20.66 26.16 -23.64
C LYS A 148 19.34 26.78 -23.18
N ALA A 149 18.36 25.95 -22.80
CA ALA A 149 17.09 26.44 -22.27
C ALA A 149 17.27 27.23 -20.97
N LEU A 150 18.16 26.77 -20.08
CA LEU A 150 18.47 27.48 -18.84
C LEU A 150 19.18 28.82 -19.11
N GLU A 151 20.11 28.86 -20.04
CA GLU A 151 20.80 30.10 -20.46
C GLU A 151 19.81 31.11 -21.05
N ALA A 152 18.95 30.66 -21.96
CA ALA A 152 17.91 31.51 -22.55
C ALA A 152 16.98 32.07 -21.46
N TRP A 153 16.53 31.24 -20.53
CA TRP A 153 15.65 31.68 -19.43
C TRP A 153 16.30 32.70 -18.51
N LYS A 154 17.58 32.51 -18.16
CA LYS A 154 18.35 33.50 -17.38
C LYS A 154 18.41 34.84 -18.11
N ASN A 155 18.66 34.83 -19.42
CA ASN A 155 18.74 36.05 -20.23
C ASN A 155 17.39 36.75 -20.38
N THR A 156 16.27 36.02 -20.36
CA THR A 156 14.92 36.61 -20.41
C THR A 156 14.47 37.21 -19.07
N THR A 157 14.99 36.73 -17.93
CA THR A 157 14.57 37.16 -16.59
C THR A 157 15.41 38.33 -16.04
N LEU A 158 16.52 38.66 -16.70
CA LEU A 158 17.45 39.75 -16.32
C LEU A 158 17.24 41.04 -17.14
N LEU A 159 16.12 41.17 -17.86
CA LEU A 159 15.61 42.37 -18.52
C LEU A 159 14.34 42.85 -17.82
#